data_AF-A0AAV7XLM1-F1
#
_entry.id   AF-A0AAV7XLM1-F1
#
_cell.length_a   1.000
_cell.length_b   1.000
_cell.length_c   1.000
_cell.angle_alpha   90.00
_cell.angle_beta   90.00
_cell.angle_gamma   90.00
#
_symmetry.space_group_name_H-M   'P 1'
#
loop_
_entity.id
_entity.type
_entity.pdbx_description
1 polymer ?
#
loop_
_entity_poly.entity_id
_entity_poly.type
_entity_poly.pdbx_seq_one_letter_code
_entity_poly.pdbx_strand_id
1 'polypeptide(L)'
;MSEKVNLDLPRYDQSTYWGRAKHFFTVTNPLNVLASESELDWAKDVYTRYKKGGDISGLSEDELWRAKNLYDSAFHPDTGEKMLLVGRMSAQVPMNMTITGCMMTFYKSTPAVFFWQWVNQSFNAVVNYTNRSGDAPLSLQETGMSYVLATSGAVVTALGLNSMAKKAPPLVGRLVPFAAVAAANCINIPLMRRRELKQGISLADDDGRKIGQSPVAAQKAIGQVTFSRIAMAVPSMVLTPVLMNILDKRGFLRRFPWANAPIQTLFCGLCLTFATPMCCALFSQRASIAVNELEPELQEEINKMKNPPKVVYYNKGL
;
A
#
# COMPACT_ATOMS: atom_id res chain seq x y z
N MET A 1 12.08 -13.12 35.08
CA MET A 1 11.20 -12.03 34.61
C MET A 1 11.04 -12.21 33.11
N SER A 2 9.88 -12.62 32.63
CA SER A 2 9.60 -12.59 31.19
C SER A 2 9.71 -11.13 30.73
N GLU A 3 10.50 -10.84 29.70
CA GLU A 3 10.51 -9.53 29.06
C GLU A 3 9.07 -9.12 28.74
N LYS A 4 8.64 -7.94 29.19
CA LYS A 4 7.34 -7.39 28.82
C LYS A 4 7.35 -7.19 27.30
N VAL A 5 6.51 -7.92 26.58
CA VAL A 5 6.36 -7.78 25.12
C VAL A 5 6.07 -6.31 24.80
N ASN A 6 6.93 -5.68 24.00
CA ASN A 6 6.75 -4.28 23.61
C ASN A 6 5.98 -4.18 22.29
N LEU A 7 4.67 -3.89 22.40
CA LEU A 7 3.77 -3.73 21.26
C LEU A 7 3.95 -2.41 20.49
N ASP A 8 4.83 -1.49 20.93
CA ASP A 8 5.16 -0.27 20.20
C ASP A 8 6.24 -0.51 19.13
N LEU A 9 6.96 -1.63 19.23
CA LEU A 9 7.95 -2.05 18.24
C LEU A 9 7.35 -3.07 17.27
N PRO A 10 7.90 -3.21 16.05
CA PRO A 10 7.48 -4.28 15.15
C PRO A 10 7.77 -5.67 15.75
N ARG A 11 6.80 -6.60 15.65
CA ARG A 11 6.95 -8.00 16.10
C ARG A 11 8.17 -8.71 15.53
N TYR A 12 8.46 -8.43 14.25
CA TYR A 12 9.51 -9.08 13.50
C TYR A 12 10.65 -8.10 13.24
N ASP A 13 11.87 -8.61 13.26
CA ASP A 13 13.07 -7.83 12.98
C ASP A 13 13.00 -7.14 11.60
N GLN A 14 13.08 -5.81 11.60
CA GLN A 14 13.01 -5.02 10.37
C GLN A 14 14.36 -4.93 9.64
N SER A 15 15.46 -5.38 10.26
CA SER A 15 16.80 -5.38 9.63
C SER A 15 16.92 -6.46 8.55
N THR A 16 16.30 -7.62 8.76
CA THR A 16 16.30 -8.74 7.82
C THR A 16 15.15 -8.68 6.81
N TYR A 17 15.38 -9.17 5.58
CA TYR A 17 14.35 -9.24 4.54
C TYR A 17 13.13 -10.06 4.99
N TRP A 18 13.36 -11.25 5.55
CA TRP A 18 12.28 -12.14 5.97
C TRP A 18 11.50 -11.61 7.17
N GLY A 19 12.13 -10.88 8.09
CA GLY A 19 11.41 -10.22 9.17
C GLY A 19 10.49 -9.11 8.65
N ARG A 20 10.96 -8.29 7.70
CA ARG A 20 10.11 -7.32 6.98
C ARG A 20 8.97 -7.98 6.22
N ALA A 21 9.24 -9.08 5.52
CA ALA A 21 8.21 -9.81 4.78
C ALA A 21 7.11 -10.32 5.73
N LYS A 22 7.48 -10.97 6.84
CA LYS A 22 6.52 -11.43 7.87
C LYS A 22 5.68 -10.29 8.45
N HIS A 23 6.30 -9.13 8.69
CA HIS A 23 5.58 -7.93 9.11
C HIS A 23 4.53 -7.52 8.08
N PHE A 24 4.89 -7.34 6.82
CA PHE A 24 3.93 -6.95 5.78
C PHE A 24 2.85 -8.01 5.51
N PHE A 25 3.17 -9.30 5.59
CA PHE A 25 2.16 -10.37 5.50
C PHE A 25 1.12 -10.26 6.63
N THR A 26 1.54 -9.85 7.81
CA THR A 26 0.65 -9.68 8.96
C THR A 26 -0.24 -8.45 8.79
N VAL A 27 0.35 -7.31 8.39
CA VAL A 27 -0.36 -6.03 8.23
C VAL A 27 -1.35 -6.06 7.07
N THR A 28 -1.01 -6.74 5.97
CA THR A 28 -1.84 -6.78 4.76
C THR A 28 -2.77 -7.98 4.68
N ASN A 29 -2.93 -8.74 5.78
CA ASN A 29 -3.71 -9.97 5.77
C ASN A 29 -5.19 -9.70 5.41
N PRO A 30 -5.67 -10.15 4.24
CA PRO A 30 -7.04 -9.88 3.80
C PRO A 30 -8.06 -10.63 4.67
N LEU A 31 -7.67 -11.71 5.37
CA LEU A 31 -8.57 -12.48 6.22
C LEU A 31 -9.10 -11.66 7.40
N ASN A 32 -8.42 -10.59 7.80
CA ASN A 32 -8.88 -9.71 8.87
C ASN A 32 -10.21 -8.99 8.49
N VAL A 33 -10.59 -8.97 7.21
CA VAL A 33 -11.91 -8.47 6.79
C VAL A 33 -13.06 -9.37 7.29
N LEU A 34 -12.77 -10.65 7.57
CA LEU A 34 -13.74 -11.65 8.02
C LEU A 34 -13.86 -11.70 9.55
N ALA A 35 -13.08 -10.90 10.28
CA ALA A 35 -13.12 -10.86 11.74
C ALA A 35 -14.50 -10.40 12.23
N SER A 36 -15.07 -11.16 13.16
CA SER A 36 -16.35 -10.90 13.80
C SER A 36 -16.29 -9.68 14.73
N GLU A 37 -17.44 -9.09 15.04
CA GLU A 37 -17.48 -7.95 15.97
C GLU A 37 -16.94 -8.32 17.36
N SER A 38 -17.25 -9.52 17.86
CA SER A 38 -16.72 -10.03 19.13
C SER A 38 -15.20 -10.16 19.14
N GLU A 39 -14.57 -10.55 18.03
CA GLU A 39 -13.11 -10.63 17.93
C GLU A 39 -12.47 -9.24 17.92
N LEU A 40 -13.12 -8.27 17.28
CA LEU A 40 -12.66 -6.88 17.25
C LEU A 40 -12.80 -6.20 18.62
N ASP A 41 -13.89 -6.47 19.34
CA ASP A 41 -14.12 -5.93 20.68
C ASP A 41 -13.13 -6.53 21.68
N TRP A 42 -12.86 -7.83 21.59
CA TRP A 42 -11.79 -8.48 22.36
C TRP A 42 -10.42 -7.86 22.06
N ALA A 43 -10.07 -7.68 20.79
CA ALA A 43 -8.81 -7.07 20.38
C ALA A 43 -8.65 -5.64 20.92
N LYS A 44 -9.74 -4.84 20.89
CA LYS A 44 -9.78 -3.49 21.46
C LYS A 44 -9.58 -3.49 22.97
N ASP A 45 -10.26 -4.36 23.71
CA ASP A 45 -10.10 -4.48 25.15
C ASP A 45 -8.65 -4.80 25.53
N VAL A 46 -8.09 -5.85 24.92
CA VAL A 46 -6.72 -6.32 25.20
C VAL A 46 -5.69 -5.22 24.91
N TYR A 47 -5.78 -4.57 23.74
CA TYR A 47 -4.82 -3.52 23.37
C TYR A 47 -4.97 -2.27 24.25
N THR A 48 -6.19 -1.90 24.62
CA THR A 48 -6.44 -0.76 25.53
C THR A 48 -5.90 -1.04 26.93
N ARG A 49 -6.08 -2.26 27.46
CA ARG A 49 -5.50 -2.67 28.75
C ARG A 49 -3.98 -2.62 28.71
N TYR A 50 -3.37 -3.15 27.66
CA TYR A 50 -1.92 -3.07 27.46
C TYR A 50 -1.42 -1.62 27.47
N LYS A 51 -2.05 -0.72 26.69
CA LYS A 51 -1.66 0.69 26.60
C LYS A 51 -1.80 1.45 27.93
N LYS A 52 -2.78 1.10 28.75
CA LYS A 52 -2.99 1.68 30.09
C LYS A 52 -2.08 1.09 31.17
N GLY A 53 -1.18 0.17 30.81
CA GLY A 53 -0.35 -0.56 31.78
C GLY A 53 -1.15 -1.49 32.68
N GLY A 54 -2.36 -1.87 32.27
CA GLY A 54 -3.24 -2.77 32.99
C GLY A 54 -2.76 -4.22 32.95
N ASP A 55 -3.48 -5.08 33.67
CA ASP A 55 -3.12 -6.48 33.77
C ASP A 55 -3.38 -7.24 32.45
N ILE A 56 -2.31 -7.87 31.97
CA ILE A 56 -2.27 -8.76 30.80
C ILE A 56 -1.89 -10.19 31.22
N SER A 57 -1.82 -10.48 32.52
CA SER A 57 -1.54 -11.80 33.05
C SER A 57 -2.65 -12.77 32.63
N GLY A 58 -2.27 -13.86 31.98
CA GLY A 58 -3.20 -14.83 31.38
C GLY A 58 -3.28 -14.80 29.85
N LEU A 59 -2.69 -13.80 29.17
CA LEU A 59 -2.53 -13.82 27.72
C LEU A 59 -1.14 -14.30 27.31
N SER A 60 -1.10 -15.21 26.33
CA SER A 60 0.15 -15.55 25.65
C SER A 60 0.66 -14.38 24.79
N GLU A 61 1.95 -14.39 24.48
CA GLU A 61 2.55 -13.41 23.56
C GLU A 61 1.84 -13.42 22.18
N ASP A 62 1.49 -14.61 21.68
CA ASP A 62 0.78 -14.75 20.41
C ASP A 62 -0.61 -14.09 20.43
N GLU A 63 -1.34 -14.21 21.55
CA GLU A 63 -2.64 -13.56 21.72
C GLU A 63 -2.51 -12.04 21.79
N LEU A 64 -1.49 -11.52 22.47
CA LEU A 64 -1.21 -10.08 22.50
C LEU A 64 -0.93 -9.53 21.10
N TRP A 65 -0.11 -10.25 20.32
CA TRP A 65 0.15 -9.87 18.93
C TRP A 65 -1.09 -10.02 18.05
N ARG A 66 -1.91 -11.06 18.24
CA ARG A 66 -3.17 -11.23 17.51
C ARG A 66 -4.13 -10.08 17.80
N ALA A 67 -4.29 -9.71 19.06
CA ALA A 67 -5.10 -8.57 19.47
C ALA A 67 -4.59 -7.27 18.83
N LYS A 68 -3.28 -7.01 18.88
CA LYS A 68 -2.70 -5.85 18.21
C LYS A 68 -2.97 -5.84 16.70
N ASN A 69 -2.73 -6.95 16.01
CA ASN A 69 -2.90 -7.03 14.57
C ASN A 69 -4.36 -6.81 14.14
N LEU A 70 -5.31 -7.40 14.89
CA LEU A 70 -6.74 -7.17 14.66
C LEU A 70 -7.13 -5.72 14.97
N TYR A 71 -6.60 -5.16 16.06
CA TYR A 71 -6.83 -3.77 16.44
C TYR A 71 -6.35 -2.80 15.34
N ASP A 72 -5.08 -2.90 14.95
CA ASP A 72 -4.46 -2.06 13.92
C ASP A 72 -5.17 -2.20 12.56
N SER A 73 -5.83 -3.34 12.30
CA SER A 73 -6.58 -3.56 11.05
C SER A 73 -7.97 -2.91 11.00
N ALA A 74 -8.56 -2.60 12.15
CA ALA A 74 -9.97 -2.22 12.26
C ALA A 74 -10.23 -0.91 13.00
N PHE A 75 -9.26 -0.40 13.76
CA PHE A 75 -9.39 0.83 14.54
C PHE A 75 -8.38 1.89 14.08
N HIS A 76 -8.81 3.14 14.03
CA HIS A 76 -7.95 4.24 13.64
C HIS A 76 -6.85 4.47 14.69
N PRO A 77 -5.58 4.66 14.30
CA PRO A 77 -4.46 4.76 15.23
C PRO A 77 -4.58 5.95 16.19
N ASP A 78 -5.05 7.10 15.67
CA ASP A 78 -5.17 8.34 16.46
C ASP A 78 -6.44 8.42 17.31
N THR A 79 -7.62 8.13 16.74
CA THR A 79 -8.91 8.28 17.44
C THR A 79 -9.35 7.03 18.21
N GLY A 80 -8.81 5.85 17.87
CA GLY A 80 -9.27 4.56 18.42
C GLY A 80 -10.70 4.16 18.00
N GLU A 81 -11.28 4.86 17.04
CA GLU A 81 -12.62 4.57 16.51
C GLU A 81 -12.58 3.44 15.46
N LYS A 82 -13.66 2.67 15.40
CA LYS A 82 -13.80 1.56 14.44
C LYS A 82 -13.95 2.13 13.03
N MET A 83 -13.02 1.78 12.15
CA MET A 83 -13.05 2.18 10.75
C MET A 83 -14.17 1.46 10.00
N LEU A 84 -14.78 2.15 9.03
CA LEU A 84 -15.72 1.58 8.07
C LEU A 84 -15.07 0.36 7.40
N LEU A 85 -15.80 -0.76 7.31
CA LEU A 85 -15.27 -2.03 6.80
C LEU A 85 -14.58 -1.87 5.44
N VAL A 86 -15.23 -1.19 4.51
CA VAL A 86 -14.71 -0.93 3.16
C VAL A 86 -13.49 0.00 3.15
N GLY A 87 -13.29 0.80 4.19
CA GLY A 87 -12.12 1.67 4.35
C GLY A 87 -10.93 1.00 5.01
N ARG A 88 -11.07 -0.22 5.55
CA ARG A 88 -9.96 -0.92 6.20
C ARG A 88 -8.92 -1.35 5.18
N MET A 89 -7.63 -1.31 5.56
CA MET A 89 -6.54 -1.83 4.73
C MET A 89 -6.76 -3.31 4.32
N SER A 90 -7.38 -4.11 5.19
CA SER A 90 -7.74 -5.51 4.90
C SER A 90 -8.80 -5.66 3.80
N ALA A 91 -9.67 -4.65 3.60
CA ALA A 91 -10.66 -4.64 2.53
C ALA A 91 -10.08 -4.17 1.19
N GLN A 92 -8.89 -3.56 1.17
CA GLN A 92 -8.28 -2.99 -0.03
C GLN A 92 -8.05 -4.04 -1.13
N VAL A 93 -7.47 -5.19 -0.79
CA VAL A 93 -7.23 -6.28 -1.73
C VAL A 93 -8.54 -6.86 -2.29
N PRO A 94 -9.50 -7.35 -1.47
CA PRO A 94 -10.71 -7.97 -1.99
C PRO A 94 -11.60 -6.99 -2.79
N MET A 95 -11.70 -5.74 -2.36
CA MET A 95 -12.48 -4.73 -3.08
C MET A 95 -11.81 -4.33 -4.39
N ASN A 96 -10.49 -4.07 -4.40
CA ASN A 96 -9.78 -3.77 -5.64
C ASN A 96 -9.82 -4.93 -6.63
N MET A 97 -9.73 -6.18 -6.16
CA MET A 97 -9.91 -7.37 -7.00
C MET A 97 -11.30 -7.39 -7.63
N THR A 98 -12.34 -7.14 -6.84
CA THR A 98 -13.73 -7.13 -7.33
C THR A 98 -13.95 -6.02 -8.36
N ILE A 99 -13.54 -4.79 -8.04
CA ILE A 99 -13.67 -3.63 -8.93
C ILE A 99 -12.87 -3.86 -10.22
N THR A 100 -11.64 -4.37 -10.14
CA THR A 100 -10.81 -4.67 -11.31
C THR A 100 -11.43 -5.79 -12.17
N GLY A 101 -11.96 -6.84 -11.55
CA GLY A 101 -12.66 -7.91 -12.26
C GLY A 101 -13.91 -7.40 -12.99
N CYS A 102 -14.68 -6.54 -12.34
CA CYS A 102 -15.82 -5.85 -12.96
C CYS A 102 -15.38 -4.92 -14.08
N MET A 103 -14.31 -4.13 -13.89
CA MET A 103 -13.71 -3.32 -14.93
C MET A 103 -13.37 -4.18 -16.15
N MET A 104 -12.59 -5.25 -16.00
CA MET A 104 -12.22 -6.12 -17.13
C MET A 104 -13.42 -6.76 -17.83
N THR A 105 -14.47 -7.12 -17.08
CA THR A 105 -15.65 -7.80 -17.63
C THR A 105 -16.58 -6.84 -18.37
N PHE A 106 -16.78 -5.65 -17.81
CA PHE A 106 -17.78 -4.69 -18.25
C PHE A 106 -17.18 -3.46 -18.97
N TYR A 107 -15.86 -3.41 -19.23
CA TYR A 107 -15.14 -2.38 -20.01
C TYR A 107 -15.52 -2.29 -21.50
N LYS A 108 -16.75 -2.65 -21.87
CA LYS A 108 -17.16 -2.81 -23.28
C LYS A 108 -17.62 -1.50 -23.94
N SER A 109 -17.95 -0.48 -23.16
CA SER A 109 -18.45 0.80 -23.67
C SER A 109 -17.91 1.98 -22.86
N THR A 110 -17.77 3.16 -23.50
CA THR A 110 -17.32 4.41 -22.87
C THR A 110 -18.09 4.75 -21.58
N PRO A 111 -19.43 4.66 -21.51
CA PRO A 111 -20.16 4.90 -20.26
C PRO A 111 -19.79 3.91 -19.15
N ALA A 112 -19.56 2.63 -19.47
CA ALA A 112 -19.11 1.64 -18.50
C ALA A 112 -17.70 1.95 -17.98
N VAL A 113 -16.81 2.48 -18.83
CA VAL A 113 -15.49 2.99 -18.43
C VAL A 113 -15.63 4.05 -17.34
N PHE A 114 -16.46 5.07 -17.61
CA PHE A 114 -16.68 6.16 -16.66
C PHE A 114 -17.24 5.65 -15.33
N PHE A 115 -18.28 4.81 -15.39
CA PHE A 115 -18.92 4.25 -14.20
C PHE A 115 -17.92 3.48 -13.33
N TRP A 116 -17.17 2.53 -13.91
CA TRP A 116 -16.26 1.71 -13.12
C TRP A 116 -15.02 2.47 -12.64
N GLN A 117 -14.54 3.46 -13.39
CA GLN A 117 -13.49 4.35 -12.90
C GLN A 117 -13.97 5.23 -11.75
N TRP A 118 -15.21 5.71 -11.81
CA TRP A 118 -15.83 6.45 -10.70
C TRP A 118 -15.98 5.57 -9.45
N VAL A 119 -16.44 4.31 -9.58
CA VAL A 119 -16.48 3.35 -8.47
C VAL A 119 -15.08 3.11 -7.88
N ASN A 120 -14.08 2.89 -8.74
CA ASN A 120 -12.70 2.68 -8.30
C ASN A 120 -12.13 3.88 -7.54
N GLN A 121 -12.32 5.11 -8.04
CA GLN A 121 -11.85 6.30 -7.33
C GLN A 121 -12.65 6.57 -6.05
N SER A 122 -13.95 6.28 -6.04
CA SER A 122 -14.78 6.41 -4.82
C SER A 122 -14.25 5.51 -3.71
N PHE A 123 -13.93 4.26 -4.06
CA PHE A 123 -13.33 3.32 -3.13
C PHE A 123 -11.97 3.82 -2.61
N ASN A 124 -11.06 4.24 -3.51
CA ASN A 124 -9.75 4.77 -3.11
C ASN A 124 -9.87 6.03 -2.24
N ALA A 125 -10.86 6.89 -2.49
CA ALA A 125 -11.13 8.06 -1.67
C ALA A 125 -11.58 7.69 -0.25
N VAL A 126 -12.47 6.70 -0.11
CA VAL A 126 -12.90 6.19 1.20
C VAL A 126 -11.71 5.61 1.97
N VAL A 127 -10.91 4.74 1.34
CA VAL A 127 -9.72 4.14 1.95
C VAL A 127 -8.73 5.23 2.40
N ASN A 128 -8.48 6.23 1.56
CA ASN A 128 -7.58 7.34 1.92
C ASN A 128 -8.14 8.19 3.07
N TYR A 129 -9.46 8.42 3.10
CA TYR A 129 -10.11 9.18 4.16
C TYR A 129 -10.07 8.43 5.50
N THR A 130 -10.27 7.11 5.50
CA THR A 130 -10.29 6.29 6.71
C THR A 130 -8.90 5.95 7.26
N ASN A 131 -7.86 5.91 6.42
CA ASN A 131 -6.48 5.59 6.83
C ASN A 131 -5.58 6.84 6.93
N ARG A 132 -6.15 8.05 6.90
CA ARG A 132 -5.35 9.28 7.00
C ARG A 132 -4.65 9.35 8.37
N SER A 133 -3.38 9.72 8.36
CA SER A 133 -2.63 9.93 9.61
C SER A 133 -2.74 11.39 10.05
N GLY A 134 -3.12 11.63 11.30
CA GLY A 134 -3.05 12.93 11.97
C GLY A 134 -4.36 13.73 12.04
N ASP A 135 -4.42 14.59 13.07
CA ASP A 135 -5.53 15.50 13.41
C ASP A 135 -5.74 16.67 12.45
N ALA A 136 -4.95 16.77 11.36
CA ALA A 136 -5.11 17.86 10.41
C ALA A 136 -6.42 17.68 9.62
N PRO A 137 -7.40 18.61 9.71
CA PRO A 137 -8.61 18.53 8.91
C PRO A 137 -8.20 18.64 7.44
N LEU A 138 -8.46 17.61 6.65
CA LEU A 138 -8.38 17.70 5.21
C LEU A 138 -9.37 18.78 4.77
N SER A 139 -8.86 19.78 4.06
CA SER A 139 -9.76 20.70 3.36
C SER A 139 -10.66 19.87 2.45
N LEU A 140 -11.98 20.01 2.62
CA LEU A 140 -12.96 19.35 1.77
C LEU A 140 -12.68 19.65 0.28
N GLN A 141 -12.13 20.84 0.01
CA GLN A 141 -11.72 21.28 -1.32
C GLN A 141 -10.49 20.51 -1.83
N GLU A 142 -9.49 20.24 -0.99
CA GLU A 142 -8.32 19.44 -1.38
C GLU A 142 -8.69 17.98 -1.68
N THR A 143 -9.58 17.41 -0.87
CA THR A 143 -10.09 16.04 -1.09
C THR A 143 -10.94 15.97 -2.35
N GLY A 144 -11.87 16.91 -2.53
CA GLY A 144 -12.72 16.99 -3.71
C GLY A 144 -11.93 17.23 -5.00
N MET A 145 -10.94 18.13 -4.97
CA MET A 145 -10.09 18.37 -6.13
C MET A 145 -9.21 17.16 -6.45
N SER A 146 -8.64 16.49 -5.45
CA SER A 146 -7.89 15.25 -5.65
C SER A 146 -8.77 14.16 -6.26
N TYR A 147 -10.02 14.04 -5.80
CA TYR A 147 -10.99 13.09 -6.33
C TYR A 147 -11.34 13.34 -7.81
N VAL A 148 -11.64 14.59 -8.17
CA VAL A 148 -11.97 14.97 -9.55
C VAL A 148 -10.77 14.74 -10.48
N LEU A 149 -9.58 15.14 -10.05
CA LEU A 149 -8.34 14.95 -10.82
C LEU A 149 -8.01 13.47 -11.01
N ALA A 150 -8.13 12.66 -9.95
CA ALA A 150 -7.90 11.23 -10.01
C ALA A 150 -8.91 10.53 -10.94
N THR A 151 -10.20 10.88 -10.85
CA THR A 151 -11.25 10.33 -11.71
C THR A 151 -11.05 10.69 -13.17
N SER A 152 -10.79 11.98 -13.45
CA SER A 152 -10.55 12.47 -14.81
C SER A 152 -9.29 11.84 -15.41
N GLY A 153 -8.19 11.82 -14.64
CA GLY A 153 -6.92 11.23 -15.05
C GLY A 153 -7.03 9.73 -15.31
N ALA A 154 -7.76 8.99 -14.47
CA ALA A 154 -7.97 7.55 -14.64
C ALA A 154 -8.78 7.24 -15.92
N VAL A 155 -9.83 8.01 -16.19
CA VAL A 155 -10.61 7.86 -17.43
C VAL A 155 -9.78 8.17 -18.66
N VAL A 156 -9.06 9.30 -18.67
CA VAL A 156 -8.19 9.70 -19.80
C VAL A 156 -7.14 8.63 -20.06
N THR A 157 -6.48 8.16 -19.01
CA THR A 157 -5.45 7.10 -19.10
C THR A 157 -6.04 5.82 -19.67
N ALA A 158 -7.19 5.39 -19.18
CA ALA A 158 -7.78 4.13 -19.64
C ALA A 158 -8.28 4.19 -21.08
N LEU A 159 -8.89 5.31 -21.51
CA LEU A 159 -9.27 5.50 -22.90
C LEU A 159 -8.03 5.60 -23.82
N GLY A 160 -6.98 6.29 -23.36
CA GLY A 160 -5.71 6.42 -24.08
C GLY A 160 -5.03 5.07 -24.27
N LEU A 161 -4.90 4.28 -23.21
CA LEU A 161 -4.32 2.94 -23.26
C LEU A 161 -5.12 1.98 -24.14
N ASN A 162 -6.45 2.05 -24.09
CA ASN A 162 -7.32 1.22 -24.94
C ASN A 162 -7.17 1.59 -26.42
N SER A 163 -6.97 2.87 -26.73
CA SER A 163 -6.67 3.35 -28.09
C SER A 163 -5.29 2.88 -28.58
N MET A 164 -4.27 2.95 -27.73
CA MET A 164 -2.91 2.50 -28.05
C MET A 164 -2.82 0.98 -28.24
N ALA A 165 -3.48 0.20 -27.38
CA ALA A 165 -3.48 -1.25 -27.45
C ALA A 165 -4.06 -1.78 -28.78
N LYS A 166 -5.08 -1.11 -29.33
CA LYS A 166 -5.68 -1.45 -30.63
C LYS A 166 -4.75 -1.24 -31.83
N LYS A 167 -3.71 -0.41 -31.68
CA LYS A 167 -2.79 -0.03 -32.77
C LYS A 167 -1.41 -0.70 -32.67
N ALA A 168 -1.16 -1.48 -31.62
CA ALA A 168 0.15 -2.07 -31.35
C ALA A 168 0.36 -3.42 -32.07
N PRO A 169 1.57 -3.72 -32.57
CA PRO A 169 1.94 -5.06 -33.07
C PRO A 169 1.72 -6.15 -32.00
N PRO A 170 1.42 -7.42 -32.36
CA PRO A 170 1.03 -8.45 -31.40
C PRO A 170 2.01 -8.72 -30.26
N LEU A 171 3.32 -8.59 -30.51
CA LEU A 171 4.36 -8.75 -29.49
C LEU A 171 4.44 -7.53 -28.55
N VAL A 172 4.27 -6.32 -29.09
CA VAL A 172 4.23 -5.08 -28.31
C VAL A 172 2.94 -5.01 -27.50
N GLY A 173 1.81 -5.42 -28.07
CA GLY A 173 0.51 -5.47 -27.41
C GLY A 173 0.48 -6.33 -26.15
N ARG A 174 1.37 -7.34 -26.04
CA ARG A 174 1.54 -8.14 -24.81
C ARG A 174 2.26 -7.41 -23.69
N LEU A 175 3.14 -6.45 -24.02
CA LEU A 175 3.88 -5.65 -23.04
C LEU A 175 3.15 -4.35 -22.68
N VAL A 176 2.19 -3.90 -23.51
CA VAL A 176 1.37 -2.70 -23.27
C VAL A 176 0.74 -2.68 -21.87
N PRO A 177 0.12 -3.77 -21.35
CA PRO A 177 -0.44 -3.75 -19.99
C PRO A 177 0.59 -3.52 -18.89
N PHE A 178 1.79 -4.09 -19.03
CA PHE A 178 2.87 -3.88 -18.06
C PHE A 178 3.42 -2.44 -18.14
N ALA A 179 3.71 -1.96 -19.34
CA ALA A 179 4.17 -0.59 -19.57
C ALA A 179 3.17 0.45 -19.05
N ALA A 180 1.87 0.19 -19.24
CA ALA A 180 0.78 1.00 -18.71
C ALA A 180 0.79 1.07 -17.18
N VAL A 181 0.88 -0.07 -16.49
CA VAL A 181 0.94 -0.12 -15.03
C VAL A 181 2.21 0.57 -14.52
N ALA A 182 3.35 0.37 -15.19
CA ALA A 182 4.59 1.04 -14.83
C ALA A 182 4.48 2.56 -14.95
N ALA A 183 4.02 3.06 -16.10
CA ALA A 183 3.83 4.49 -16.33
C ALA A 183 2.82 5.10 -15.34
N ALA A 184 1.71 4.41 -15.06
CA ALA A 184 0.72 4.86 -14.10
C ALA A 184 1.31 5.01 -12.69
N ASN A 185 2.12 4.05 -12.22
CA ASN A 185 2.78 4.15 -10.91
C ASN A 185 3.83 5.28 -10.87
N CYS A 186 4.58 5.49 -11.95
CA CYS A 186 5.53 6.60 -12.07
C CYS A 186 4.88 7.98 -12.02
N ILE A 187 3.60 8.10 -12.36
CA ILE A 187 2.85 9.36 -12.30
C ILE A 187 2.09 9.50 -10.98
N ASN A 188 1.36 8.46 -10.58
CA ASN A 188 0.43 8.51 -9.45
C ASN A 188 1.16 8.75 -8.12
N ILE A 189 2.23 8.00 -7.85
CA ILE A 189 2.91 8.05 -6.54
C ILE A 189 3.56 9.42 -6.30
N PRO A 190 4.35 9.99 -7.23
CA PRO A 190 4.89 11.34 -7.05
C PRO A 190 3.80 12.42 -6.92
N LEU A 191 2.69 12.29 -7.66
CA LEU A 191 1.60 13.27 -7.61
C LEU A 191 0.88 13.25 -6.25
N MET A 192 0.57 12.06 -5.73
CA MET A 192 -0.05 11.89 -4.41
C MET A 192 0.88 12.38 -3.30
N ARG A 193 2.19 12.19 -3.45
CA ARG A 193 3.22 12.60 -2.49
C ARG A 193 3.88 13.93 -2.86
N ARG A 194 3.21 14.77 -3.66
CA ARG A 194 3.74 16.07 -4.12
C ARG A 194 4.14 17.00 -2.98
N ARG A 195 3.44 16.91 -1.85
CA ARG A 195 3.72 17.73 -0.66
C ARG A 195 5.06 17.35 -0.07
N GLU A 196 5.35 16.05 0.03
CA GLU A 196 6.63 15.54 0.52
C GLU A 196 7.78 15.89 -0.44
N LEU A 197 7.54 15.87 -1.75
CA LEU A 197 8.55 16.32 -2.74
C LEU A 197 8.88 17.81 -2.62
N LYS A 198 7.94 18.64 -2.14
CA LYS A 198 8.15 20.09 -1.96
C LYS A 198 8.67 20.46 -0.59
N GLN A 199 8.13 19.85 0.47
CA GLN A 199 8.40 20.21 1.87
C GLN A 199 9.43 19.29 2.53
N GLY A 200 9.69 18.12 1.94
CA GLY A 200 10.55 17.09 2.49
C GLY A 200 9.83 16.10 3.41
N ILE A 201 10.55 15.04 3.74
CA ILE A 201 10.15 14.08 4.78
C ILE A 201 11.04 14.27 6.01
N SER A 202 10.49 13.93 7.18
CA SER A 202 11.18 14.06 8.47
C SER A 202 12.40 13.17 8.55
N LEU A 203 13.55 13.76 8.88
CA LEU A 203 14.78 13.06 9.23
C LEU A 203 14.91 12.96 10.74
N ALA A 204 15.46 11.85 11.21
CA ALA A 204 15.75 11.58 12.61
C ALA A 204 17.18 11.05 12.81
N ASP A 205 17.75 11.28 13.99
CA ASP A 205 19.00 10.66 14.42
C ASP A 205 18.81 9.19 14.82
N ASP A 206 19.88 8.53 15.30
CA ASP A 206 19.83 7.17 15.83
C ASP A 206 18.82 7.05 16.99
N ASP A 207 18.77 8.08 17.85
CA ASP A 207 17.89 8.19 19.02
C ASP A 207 16.41 8.50 18.67
N GLY A 208 16.09 8.69 17.39
CA GLY A 208 14.74 9.00 16.92
C GLY A 208 14.34 10.47 17.08
N ARG A 209 15.26 11.35 17.44
CA ARG A 209 15.01 12.80 17.53
C ARG A 209 14.99 13.41 16.14
N LYS A 210 13.99 14.24 15.90
CA LYS A 210 13.81 14.92 14.62
C LYS A 210 14.90 15.96 14.40
N ILE A 211 15.64 15.80 13.31
CA ILE A 211 16.73 16.70 12.89
C ILE A 211 16.20 17.79 11.97
N GLY A 212 15.37 17.42 10.99
CA GLY A 212 14.92 18.34 9.95
C GLY A 212 14.01 17.66 8.93
N GLN A 213 13.79 18.32 7.79
CA GLN A 213 13.03 17.77 6.66
C GLN A 213 13.86 17.84 5.39
N SER A 214 13.83 16.78 4.58
CA SER A 214 14.60 16.71 3.33
C SER A 214 13.75 16.30 2.13
N PRO A 215 13.57 17.20 1.15
CA PRO A 215 13.10 16.86 -0.20
C PRO A 215 13.92 15.77 -0.90
N VAL A 216 15.25 15.74 -0.75
CA VAL A 216 16.10 14.70 -1.37
C VAL A 216 15.78 13.31 -0.81
N ALA A 217 15.60 13.20 0.51
CA ALA A 217 15.16 11.95 1.12
C ALA A 217 13.77 11.53 0.60
N ALA A 218 12.86 12.49 0.41
CA ALA A 218 11.54 12.24 -0.16
C ALA A 218 11.61 11.68 -1.60
N GLN A 219 12.46 12.26 -2.45
CA GLN A 219 12.66 11.77 -3.82
C GLN A 219 13.15 10.32 -3.86
N LYS A 220 14.14 9.98 -3.02
CA LYS A 220 14.65 8.61 -2.90
C LYS A 220 13.59 7.65 -2.39
N ALA A 221 12.84 8.03 -1.35
CA ALA A 221 11.75 7.24 -0.79
C ALA A 221 10.70 6.94 -1.87
N ILE A 222 10.22 7.98 -2.57
CA ILE A 222 9.21 7.87 -3.61
C ILE A 222 9.70 7.02 -4.79
N GLY A 223 10.97 7.15 -5.19
CA GLY A 223 11.57 6.30 -6.23
C GLY A 223 11.57 4.81 -5.86
N GLN A 224 11.97 4.47 -4.63
CA GLN A 224 11.95 3.09 -4.13
C GLN A 224 10.53 2.52 -4.01
N VAL A 225 9.57 3.33 -3.54
CA VAL A 225 8.16 2.95 -3.47
C VAL A 225 7.60 2.69 -4.88
N THR A 226 7.94 3.57 -5.83
CA THR A 226 7.54 3.43 -7.24
C THR A 226 8.10 2.13 -7.83
N PHE A 227 9.39 1.86 -7.66
CA PHE A 227 10.00 0.60 -8.08
C PHE A 227 9.29 -0.62 -7.49
N SER A 228 9.03 -0.59 -6.17
CA SER A 228 8.37 -1.70 -5.47
C SER A 228 6.98 -1.96 -6.05
N ARG A 229 6.19 -0.91 -6.32
CA ARG A 229 4.84 -1.03 -6.89
C ARG A 229 4.86 -1.59 -8.31
N ILE A 230 5.86 -1.24 -9.12
CA ILE A 230 6.03 -1.81 -10.46
C ILE A 230 6.43 -3.29 -10.36
N ALA A 231 7.36 -3.62 -9.47
CA ALA A 231 7.82 -4.99 -9.25
C ALA A 231 6.66 -5.91 -8.79
N MET A 232 5.75 -5.42 -7.96
CA MET A 232 4.57 -6.17 -7.51
C MET A 232 3.68 -6.68 -8.66
N ALA A 233 3.64 -5.95 -9.79
CA ALA A 233 2.81 -6.33 -10.94
C ALA A 233 3.45 -7.40 -11.84
N VAL A 234 4.77 -7.63 -11.73
CA VAL A 234 5.52 -8.53 -12.61
C VAL A 234 5.00 -9.97 -12.55
N PRO A 235 4.82 -10.60 -11.36
CA PRO A 235 4.38 -12.00 -11.29
C PRO A 235 3.03 -12.23 -11.96
N SER A 236 2.05 -11.36 -11.68
CA SER A 236 0.73 -11.46 -12.30
C SER A 236 0.78 -11.28 -13.83
N MET A 237 1.59 -10.35 -14.33
CA MET A 237 1.67 -10.08 -15.78
C MET A 237 2.37 -11.20 -16.56
N VAL A 238 3.31 -11.91 -15.93
CA VAL A 238 4.02 -13.03 -16.55
C VAL A 238 3.24 -14.34 -16.42
N LEU A 239 2.70 -14.63 -15.24
CA LEU A 239 2.09 -15.93 -14.95
C LEU A 239 0.65 -16.04 -15.46
N THR A 240 -0.12 -14.95 -15.46
CA THR A 240 -1.54 -14.99 -15.90
C THR A 240 -1.68 -15.41 -17.36
N PRO A 241 -0.90 -14.87 -18.33
CA PRO A 241 -0.97 -15.33 -19.71
C PRO A 241 -0.58 -16.80 -19.87
N VAL A 242 0.41 -17.29 -19.10
CA VAL A 242 0.82 -18.70 -19.11
C VAL A 242 -0.32 -19.60 -18.64
N LEU A 243 -0.95 -19.26 -17.52
CA LEU A 243 -2.12 -19.98 -17.00
C LEU A 243 -3.27 -19.97 -18.02
N MET A 244 -3.61 -18.80 -18.58
CA MET A 244 -4.70 -18.70 -19.55
C MET A 244 -4.43 -19.53 -20.80
N ASN A 245 -3.18 -19.55 -21.30
CA ASN A 245 -2.81 -20.34 -22.47
C ASN A 245 -2.89 -21.85 -22.18
N ILE A 246 -2.54 -22.29 -20.98
CA ILE A 246 -2.71 -23.68 -20.55
C ILE A 246 -4.19 -24.06 -20.50
N LEU A 247 -5.04 -23.20 -19.92
CA LEU A 247 -6.49 -23.44 -19.81
C LEU A 247 -7.19 -23.44 -21.16
N ASP A 248 -6.77 -22.57 -22.09
CA ASP A 248 -7.31 -22.52 -23.45
C ASP A 248 -6.90 -23.76 -24.26
N LYS A 249 -5.61 -24.14 -24.21
CA LYS A 249 -5.12 -25.37 -24.87
C LYS A 249 -5.82 -26.64 -24.38
N ARG A 250 -6.22 -26.68 -23.10
CA ARG A 250 -6.98 -27.79 -22.50
C ARG A 250 -8.49 -27.72 -22.81
N GLY A 251 -8.96 -26.72 -23.56
CA GLY A 251 -10.36 -26.55 -23.93
C GLY A 251 -11.27 -26.07 -22.80
N PHE A 252 -10.73 -25.75 -21.61
CA PHE A 252 -11.53 -25.33 -20.47
C PHE A 252 -12.24 -23.99 -20.73
N LEU A 253 -11.51 -23.02 -21.28
CA LEU A 253 -12.08 -21.70 -21.62
C LEU A 253 -13.07 -21.76 -22.80
N ARG A 254 -12.94 -22.76 -23.69
CA ARG A 254 -13.94 -23.03 -24.73
C ARG A 254 -15.24 -23.58 -24.14
N ARG A 255 -15.13 -24.42 -23.10
CA ARG A 255 -16.28 -24.98 -22.37
C ARG A 255 -16.96 -23.96 -21.45
N PHE A 256 -16.18 -23.08 -20.83
CA PHE A 256 -16.66 -22.05 -19.90
C PHE A 256 -16.08 -20.67 -20.25
N PRO A 257 -16.56 -20.02 -21.32
CA PRO A 257 -16.01 -18.73 -21.76
C PRO A 257 -16.19 -17.60 -20.74
N TRP A 258 -17.23 -17.68 -19.89
CA TRP A 258 -17.49 -16.73 -18.81
C TRP A 258 -16.45 -16.81 -17.68
N ALA A 259 -15.74 -17.94 -17.54
CA ALA A 259 -14.76 -18.16 -16.47
C ALA A 259 -13.43 -17.42 -16.71
N ASN A 260 -13.21 -16.90 -17.91
CA ASN A 260 -11.96 -16.24 -18.29
C ASN A 260 -11.61 -15.05 -17.35
N ALA A 261 -12.53 -14.08 -17.22
CA ALA A 261 -12.30 -12.90 -16.37
C ALA A 261 -12.21 -13.23 -14.86
N PRO A 262 -13.09 -14.07 -14.28
CA PRO A 262 -12.97 -14.50 -12.89
C PRO A 262 -11.64 -15.19 -12.58
N ILE A 263 -11.18 -16.11 -13.44
CA ILE A 263 -9.92 -16.84 -13.20
C ILE A 263 -8.73 -15.89 -13.26
N GLN A 264 -8.67 -15.00 -14.25
CA GLN A 264 -7.60 -13.99 -14.32
C GLN A 264 -7.60 -13.09 -13.08
N THR A 265 -8.76 -12.63 -12.65
CA THR A 265 -8.89 -11.75 -11.48
C THR A 265 -8.44 -12.45 -10.20
N LEU A 266 -8.91 -13.67 -9.97
CA LEU A 266 -8.56 -14.45 -8.78
C LEU A 266 -7.08 -14.79 -8.75
N PHE A 267 -6.52 -15.19 -9.90
CA PHE A 267 -5.11 -15.54 -10.00
C PHE A 267 -4.19 -14.32 -9.85
N CYS A 268 -4.54 -13.18 -10.46
CA CYS A 268 -3.85 -11.91 -10.22
C CYS A 268 -3.89 -11.52 -8.74
N GLY A 269 -5.05 -11.64 -8.09
CA GLY A 269 -5.20 -11.37 -6.66
C GLY A 269 -4.36 -12.28 -5.78
N LEU A 270 -4.29 -13.57 -6.12
CA LEU A 270 -3.41 -14.52 -5.44
C LEU A 270 -1.94 -14.10 -5.60
N CYS A 271 -1.51 -13.78 -6.82
CA CYS A 271 -0.14 -13.30 -7.08
C CYS A 271 0.18 -12.04 -6.26
N LEU A 272 -0.73 -11.05 -6.23
CA LEU A 272 -0.56 -9.81 -5.48
C LEU A 272 -0.52 -10.03 -3.96
N THR A 273 -1.30 -10.97 -3.43
CA THR A 273 -1.32 -11.31 -2.00
C THR A 273 0.08 -11.71 -1.50
N PHE A 274 0.88 -12.37 -2.34
CA PHE A 274 2.27 -12.69 -2.01
C PHE A 274 3.26 -11.62 -2.47
N ALA A 275 3.08 -11.08 -3.68
CA ALA A 275 4.01 -10.12 -4.26
C ALA A 275 4.07 -8.80 -3.47
N THR A 276 2.94 -8.31 -2.96
CA THR A 276 2.90 -7.04 -2.20
C THR A 276 3.78 -7.09 -0.94
N PRO A 277 3.61 -8.05 -0.01
CA PRO A 277 4.49 -8.16 1.15
C PRO A 277 5.97 -8.37 0.78
N MET A 278 6.24 -9.22 -0.22
CA MET A 278 7.61 -9.54 -0.63
C MET A 278 8.32 -8.34 -1.28
N CYS A 279 7.62 -7.54 -2.08
CA CYS A 279 8.17 -6.35 -2.70
C CYS A 279 8.31 -5.20 -1.69
N CYS A 280 7.35 -5.01 -0.79
CA CYS A 280 7.51 -4.04 0.31
C CYS A 280 8.72 -4.38 1.20
N ALA A 281 9.03 -5.67 1.38
CA ALA A 281 10.18 -6.12 2.15
C ALA A 281 11.55 -5.86 1.47
N LEU A 282 11.59 -5.56 0.15
CA LEU A 282 12.84 -5.26 -0.55
C LEU A 282 13.56 -4.06 0.07
N PHE A 283 12.80 -3.10 0.59
CA PHE A 283 13.33 -1.88 1.16
C PHE A 283 12.89 -1.74 2.62
N SER A 284 13.82 -1.39 3.52
CA SER A 284 13.48 -1.11 4.93
C SER A 284 12.53 0.09 5.04
N GLN A 285 11.53 0.03 5.92
CA GLN A 285 10.66 1.19 6.22
C GLN A 285 11.46 2.36 6.81
N ARG A 286 12.39 2.08 7.73
CA ARG A 286 13.39 3.03 8.23
C ARG A 286 14.64 2.92 7.36
N ALA A 287 14.87 3.90 6.49
CA ALA A 287 16.10 3.98 5.70
C ALA A 287 17.06 5.01 6.24
N SER A 288 18.34 4.76 6.01
CA SER A 288 19.43 5.70 6.24
C SER A 288 19.75 6.49 4.97
N ILE A 289 20.20 7.72 5.14
CA ILE A 289 20.82 8.56 4.12
C ILE A 289 22.06 9.22 4.70
N ALA A 290 23.14 9.28 3.92
CA ALA A 290 24.35 9.96 4.35
C ALA A 290 24.14 11.47 4.30
N VAL A 291 24.69 12.20 5.27
CA VAL A 291 24.46 13.65 5.40
C VAL A 291 24.97 14.42 4.19
N ASN A 292 26.06 13.97 3.57
CA ASN A 292 26.60 14.58 2.33
C ASN A 292 25.65 14.52 1.13
N GLU A 293 24.63 13.67 1.15
CA GLU A 293 23.62 13.58 0.10
C GLU A 293 22.39 14.47 0.38
N LEU A 294 22.37 15.18 1.51
CA LEU A 294 21.29 16.10 1.88
C LEU A 294 21.49 17.48 1.26
N GLU A 295 20.50 18.35 1.44
CA GLU A 295 20.57 19.76 1.05
C GLU A 295 21.70 20.49 1.80
N PRO A 296 22.51 21.35 1.13
CA PRO A 296 23.64 22.03 1.78
C PRO A 296 23.28 22.79 3.06
N GLU A 297 22.11 23.43 3.09
CA GLU A 297 21.59 24.14 4.27
C GLU A 297 21.41 23.19 5.46
N LEU A 298 20.85 22.01 5.21
CA LEU A 298 20.64 20.99 6.24
C LEU A 298 21.95 20.33 6.66
N GLN A 299 22.91 20.19 5.75
CA GLN A 299 24.26 19.74 6.09
C GLN A 299 24.93 20.71 7.05
N GLU A 300 24.84 22.01 6.81
CA GLU A 300 25.39 23.03 7.70
C GLU A 300 24.74 23.02 9.08
N GLU A 301 23.42 22.84 9.17
CA GLU A 301 22.73 22.72 10.45
C GLU A 301 23.16 21.47 11.23
N ILE A 302 23.28 20.33 10.55
CA ILE A 302 23.74 19.07 11.17
C ILE A 302 25.19 19.20 11.65
N ASN A 303 26.06 19.84 10.86
CA ASN A 303 27.46 20.03 11.20
C ASN A 303 27.68 20.99 12.39
N LYS A 304 26.70 21.86 12.70
CA LYS A 304 26.72 22.72 13.89
C LYS A 304 26.35 21.99 15.18
N MET A 305 25.85 20.76 15.10
CA MET A 305 25.51 19.96 16.29
C MET A 305 26.75 19.54 17.07
N LYS A 306 26.61 19.35 18.38
CA LYS A 306 27.72 18.97 19.28
C LYS A 306 28.39 17.65 18.87
N ASN A 307 27.61 16.71 18.34
CA ASN A 307 28.06 15.44 17.75
C ASN A 307 27.33 15.24 16.41
N PRO A 308 27.89 15.69 15.27
CA PRO A 308 27.21 15.63 13.99
C PRO A 308 27.12 14.16 13.50
N PRO A 309 25.91 13.61 13.31
CA PRO A 309 25.77 12.28 12.75
C PRO A 309 26.26 12.24 11.30
N LYS A 310 26.93 11.15 10.89
CA LYS A 310 27.31 10.94 9.48
C LYS A 310 26.13 10.45 8.62
N VAL A 311 25.14 9.86 9.27
CA VAL A 311 23.98 9.21 8.66
C VAL A 311 22.75 9.57 9.47
N VAL A 312 21.65 9.84 8.77
CA VAL A 312 20.35 10.14 9.38
C VAL A 312 19.28 9.23 8.79
N TYR A 313 18.17 9.06 9.51
CA TYR A 313 17.12 8.10 9.15
C TYR A 313 15.82 8.78 8.76
N TYR A 314 15.07 8.16 7.87
CA TYR A 314 13.73 8.60 7.47
C TYR A 314 12.80 7.42 7.32
N ASN A 315 11.50 7.66 7.51
CA ASN A 315 10.45 6.70 7.22
C ASN A 315 9.96 6.88 5.78
N LYS A 316 9.93 5.78 5.01
CA LYS A 316 9.51 5.80 3.61
C LYS A 316 8.02 5.92 3.42
N GLY A 317 7.20 5.52 4.39
CA GLY A 317 5.75 5.36 4.22
C GLY A 317 5.45 4.37 3.09
N LEU A 318 5.57 3.06 3.38
CA LEU A 318 5.32 1.95 2.45
C LEU A 318 3.91 1.38 2.60
#